data_AF-A0AA36GF91-F1
#
_entry.id   AF-A0AA36GF91-F1
#
_cell.length_a   1.000
_cell.length_b   1.000
_cell.length_c   1.000
_cell.angle_alpha   90.00
_cell.angle_beta   90.00
_cell.angle_gamma   90.00
#
_symmetry.space_group_name_H-M   'P 1'
#
loop_
_entity.id
_entity.type
_entity.pdbx_description
1 polymer ?
#
loop_
_entity_poly.entity_id
_entity_poly.type
_entity_poly.pdbx_seq_one_letter_code
_entity_poly.pdbx_strand_id
1 'polypeptide(L)'
;MGPSLAIAPVYIAGNEEQKKKYLGMLAAEPLIASYCVTGTRRRIGCSRFSEDPILFAGDEYVINGNKAWITSGGHAQWFFVLARTDSDPKTPAGKAFTAFIVDGDTPGIIRGKKEKNLGQRCADTRTITSEDVAMGAFDMTRPGCCSRSFGTCLEPLDESAKYSLERKTFGTQIANHQAVQFMLADMAINLEMARLVTYKAATDVDNRVRSSYYASIAKCFAADIWLIKQPLMPTRSLAGGAAFNTEYPVEGLPGCQKSYQIYEGNIAIQRMVISRMMFGHLASTGTCRV
;
A
#
# COMPACT_ATOMS: atom_id res chain seq x y z
N MET A 1 6.35 -7.28 2.66
CA MET A 1 5.03 -7.44 3.31
C MET A 1 4.88 -8.89 3.70
N GLY A 2 4.22 -9.20 4.81
CA GLY A 2 3.66 -10.54 5.01
C GLY A 2 2.41 -10.77 4.15
N PRO A 3 1.78 -11.96 4.21
CA PRO A 3 0.60 -12.31 3.41
C PRO A 3 -0.69 -11.53 3.75
N SER A 4 -0.64 -10.48 4.59
CA SER A 4 -1.82 -9.79 5.13
C SER A 4 -2.78 -9.22 4.07
N LEU A 5 -2.26 -8.81 2.90
CA LEU A 5 -3.09 -8.36 1.77
C LEU A 5 -3.95 -9.48 1.17
N ALA A 6 -3.43 -10.71 1.13
CA ALA A 6 -4.13 -11.88 0.61
C ALA A 6 -5.03 -12.52 1.69
N ILE A 7 -4.60 -12.48 2.96
CA ILE A 7 -5.40 -12.91 4.13
C ILE A 7 -6.68 -12.07 4.27
N ALA A 8 -6.58 -10.75 4.17
CA ALA A 8 -7.69 -9.83 4.46
C ALA A 8 -9.02 -10.18 3.75
N PRO A 9 -9.08 -10.40 2.42
CA PRO A 9 -10.33 -10.79 1.76
C PRO A 9 -10.82 -12.19 2.16
N VAL A 10 -9.92 -13.17 2.35
CA VAL A 10 -10.29 -14.54 2.78
C VAL A 10 -10.85 -14.56 4.20
N TYR A 11 -10.30 -13.73 5.09
CA TYR A 11 -10.79 -13.57 6.46
C TYR A 11 -12.18 -12.90 6.50
N ILE A 12 -12.41 -11.86 5.68
CA ILE A 12 -13.69 -11.13 5.63
C ILE A 12 -14.80 -11.96 4.95
N ALA A 13 -14.50 -12.60 3.82
CA ALA A 13 -15.51 -13.10 2.89
C ALA A 13 -15.39 -14.59 2.51
N GLY A 14 -14.33 -15.28 2.96
CA GLY A 14 -14.20 -16.72 2.75
C GLY A 14 -15.17 -17.54 3.60
N ASN A 15 -15.53 -18.73 3.13
CA ASN A 15 -16.22 -19.73 3.95
C ASN A 15 -15.26 -20.40 4.95
N GLU A 16 -15.77 -21.19 5.89
CA GLU A 16 -14.94 -21.80 6.94
C GLU A 16 -13.92 -22.82 6.40
N GLU A 17 -14.22 -23.50 5.29
CA GLU A 17 -13.29 -24.44 4.64
C GLU A 17 -12.12 -23.71 3.98
N GLN A 18 -12.41 -22.61 3.27
CA GLN A 18 -11.41 -21.72 2.68
C GLN A 18 -10.54 -21.08 3.78
N LYS A 19 -11.13 -20.59 4.87
CA LYS A 19 -10.37 -20.09 6.03
C LYS A 19 -9.47 -21.18 6.60
N LYS A 20 -10.01 -22.38 6.86
CA LYS A 20 -9.27 -23.51 7.45
C LYS A 20 -8.11 -23.98 6.55
N LYS A 21 -8.31 -24.09 5.23
CA LYS A 21 -7.24 -24.43 4.27
C LYS A 21 -6.21 -23.30 4.19
N TYR A 22 -6.63 -22.11 3.77
CA TYR A 22 -5.70 -21.06 3.31
C TYR A 22 -5.10 -20.20 4.42
N LEU A 23 -5.84 -19.95 5.50
CA LEU A 23 -5.31 -19.23 6.66
C LEU A 23 -4.57 -20.19 7.60
N GLY A 24 -5.06 -21.43 7.75
CA GLY A 24 -4.38 -22.48 8.51
C GLY A 24 -2.99 -22.81 7.97
N MET A 25 -2.85 -22.95 6.64
CA MET A 25 -1.56 -23.12 5.96
C MET A 25 -0.55 -22.01 6.29
N LEU A 26 -0.98 -20.74 6.27
CA LEU A 26 -0.13 -19.58 6.58
C LEU A 26 0.15 -19.39 8.09
N ALA A 27 -0.57 -20.11 8.95
CA ALA A 27 -0.34 -20.10 10.40
C ALA A 27 0.54 -21.26 10.87
N ALA A 28 0.57 -22.37 10.12
CA ALA A 28 1.38 -23.55 10.41
C ALA A 28 2.84 -23.41 9.97
N GLU A 29 3.08 -22.78 8.81
CA GLU A 29 4.40 -22.65 8.19
C GLU A 29 4.68 -21.20 7.73
N PRO A 30 5.96 -20.78 7.58
CA PRO A 30 6.34 -19.43 7.12
C PRO A 30 6.11 -19.20 5.61
N LEU A 31 4.99 -19.69 5.11
CA LEU A 31 4.54 -19.58 3.73
C LEU A 31 4.04 -18.17 3.40
N ILE A 32 3.98 -17.85 2.11
CA ILE A 32 3.60 -16.53 1.62
C ILE A 32 2.37 -16.66 0.70
N ALA A 33 1.52 -15.64 0.69
CA ALA A 33 0.41 -15.50 -0.24
C ALA A 33 0.41 -14.09 -0.84
N SER A 34 -0.09 -13.96 -2.07
CA SER A 34 -0.01 -12.71 -2.86
C SER A 34 -1.38 -12.22 -3.31
N TYR A 35 -1.52 -10.90 -3.45
CA TYR A 35 -2.77 -10.21 -3.78
C TYR A 35 -2.74 -9.70 -5.22
N CYS A 36 -3.29 -10.50 -6.13
CA CYS A 36 -3.33 -10.27 -7.57
C CYS A 36 -4.49 -9.33 -7.94
N VAL A 37 -4.27 -8.02 -7.88
CA VAL A 37 -5.31 -6.96 -8.08
C VAL A 37 -4.80 -5.73 -8.88
N THR A 38 -3.70 -5.82 -9.62
CA THR A 38 -3.29 -4.74 -10.54
C THR A 38 -2.91 -5.26 -11.92
N GLY A 39 -3.72 -4.94 -12.92
CA GLY A 39 -3.53 -5.30 -14.33
C GLY A 39 -2.60 -4.35 -15.09
N THR A 40 -1.92 -4.88 -16.11
CA THR A 40 -0.98 -4.11 -16.95
C THR A 40 -1.69 -3.04 -17.82
N ARG A 41 -3.00 -3.22 -18.10
CA ARG A 41 -3.82 -2.31 -18.92
C ARG A 41 -4.79 -1.44 -18.08
N ARG A 42 -4.24 -0.48 -17.32
CA ARG A 42 -4.98 0.74 -16.92
C ARG A 42 -4.32 2.02 -17.46
N ARG A 43 -3.92 1.99 -18.74
CA ARG A 43 -3.62 3.20 -19.52
C ARG A 43 -4.92 3.77 -20.10
N ILE A 44 -5.07 5.08 -20.02
CA ILE A 44 -6.10 5.83 -20.74
C ILE A 44 -5.79 5.76 -22.25
N GLY A 45 -6.81 5.52 -23.08
CA GLY A 45 -6.73 5.72 -24.54
C GLY A 45 -6.03 4.62 -25.36
N CYS A 46 -6.50 3.37 -25.31
CA CYS A 46 -6.18 2.37 -26.34
C CYS A 46 -7.36 1.42 -26.61
N SER A 47 -8.18 1.75 -27.60
CA SER A 47 -9.41 1.04 -27.97
C SER A 47 -9.15 -0.10 -28.98
N ARG A 48 -8.54 -1.19 -28.50
CA ARG A 48 -8.63 -2.58 -29.04
C ARG A 48 -7.81 -3.54 -28.16
N PHE A 49 -8.40 -4.65 -27.74
CA PHE A 49 -8.13 -6.01 -28.23
C PHE A 49 -9.11 -6.98 -27.54
N SER A 50 -9.34 -8.14 -28.16
CA SER A 50 -10.39 -9.13 -27.87
C SER A 50 -9.89 -10.32 -27.05
N GLU A 51 -10.81 -11.27 -26.83
CA GLU A 51 -10.69 -12.59 -26.19
C GLU A 51 -10.89 -12.61 -24.66
N ASP A 52 -11.62 -13.64 -24.22
CA ASP A 52 -12.49 -13.54 -23.03
C ASP A 52 -11.71 -13.62 -21.70
N PRO A 53 -11.97 -12.70 -20.75
CA PRO A 53 -11.18 -12.58 -19.53
C PRO A 53 -11.40 -13.77 -18.58
N ILE A 54 -12.63 -14.31 -18.53
CA ILE A 54 -12.94 -15.54 -17.81
C ILE A 54 -14.00 -16.32 -18.58
N LEU A 55 -13.75 -17.61 -18.81
CA LEU A 55 -14.77 -18.56 -19.28
C LEU A 55 -15.24 -19.42 -18.10
N PHE A 56 -16.55 -19.53 -17.93
CA PHE A 56 -17.17 -20.51 -17.04
C PHE A 56 -17.34 -21.82 -17.81
N ALA A 57 -16.60 -22.85 -17.41
CA ALA A 57 -16.41 -24.10 -18.13
C ALA A 57 -17.04 -25.27 -17.35
N GLY A 58 -18.37 -25.31 -17.28
CA GLY A 58 -19.10 -26.30 -16.50
C GLY A 58 -19.05 -25.97 -15.01
N ASP A 59 -18.14 -26.59 -14.27
CA ASP A 59 -17.93 -26.37 -12.83
C ASP A 59 -16.69 -25.51 -12.53
N GLU A 60 -15.86 -25.20 -13.54
CA GLU A 60 -14.59 -24.48 -13.38
C GLU A 60 -14.59 -23.07 -14.00
N TYR A 61 -13.64 -22.23 -13.57
CA TYR A 61 -13.40 -20.88 -14.12
C TYR A 61 -12.00 -20.79 -14.74
N VAL A 62 -11.92 -20.61 -16.06
CA VAL A 62 -10.66 -20.39 -16.79
C VAL A 62 -10.31 -18.91 -16.74
N ILE A 63 -9.32 -18.52 -15.93
CA ILE A 63 -8.95 -17.10 -15.71
C ILE A 63 -7.80 -16.68 -16.65
N ASN A 64 -8.10 -15.81 -17.61
CA ASN A 64 -7.12 -15.20 -18.52
C ASN A 64 -6.85 -13.73 -18.12
N GLY A 65 -5.66 -13.20 -18.43
CA GLY A 65 -5.31 -11.79 -18.19
C GLY A 65 -3.86 -11.58 -17.72
N ASN A 66 -3.43 -10.34 -17.47
CA ASN A 66 -2.05 -10.07 -17.02
C ASN A 66 -1.96 -9.00 -15.92
N LYS A 67 -1.61 -9.45 -14.70
CA LYS A 67 -1.20 -8.63 -13.56
C LYS A 67 0.24 -8.16 -13.67
N ALA A 68 0.50 -6.95 -13.21
CA ALA A 68 1.82 -6.43 -12.94
C ALA A 68 1.96 -6.05 -11.45
N TRP A 69 3.20 -5.93 -10.98
CA TRP A 69 3.55 -5.38 -9.66
C TRP A 69 3.08 -6.20 -8.45
N ILE A 70 2.91 -7.51 -8.60
CA ILE A 70 2.49 -8.39 -7.52
C ILE A 70 3.66 -8.65 -6.56
N THR A 71 3.53 -8.16 -5.33
CA THR A 71 4.49 -8.40 -4.25
C THR A 71 4.49 -9.87 -3.84
N SER A 72 5.70 -10.42 -3.67
CA SER A 72 5.99 -11.83 -3.36
C SER A 72 5.57 -12.85 -4.42
N GLY A 73 5.30 -12.41 -5.66
CA GLY A 73 4.81 -13.26 -6.74
C GLY A 73 5.66 -14.50 -7.05
N GLY A 74 6.98 -14.44 -6.82
CA GLY A 74 7.91 -15.55 -7.02
C GLY A 74 7.88 -16.61 -5.91
N HIS A 75 7.27 -16.32 -4.76
CA HIS A 75 7.34 -17.14 -3.54
C HIS A 75 5.96 -17.46 -2.92
N ALA A 76 4.88 -16.93 -3.50
CA ALA A 76 3.53 -17.21 -2.99
C ALA A 76 3.10 -18.65 -3.24
N GLN A 77 2.58 -19.32 -2.20
CA GLN A 77 1.96 -20.64 -2.23
C GLN A 77 0.51 -20.58 -2.74
N TRP A 78 -0.16 -19.44 -2.58
CA TRP A 78 -1.48 -19.18 -3.18
C TRP A 78 -1.68 -17.69 -3.48
N PHE A 79 -2.62 -17.41 -4.38
CA PHE A 79 -2.96 -16.08 -4.85
C PHE A 79 -4.43 -15.76 -4.54
N PHE A 80 -4.67 -14.62 -3.88
CA PHE A 80 -5.98 -13.98 -4.00
C PHE A 80 -6.03 -13.31 -5.38
N VAL A 81 -6.90 -13.78 -6.25
CA VAL A 81 -7.21 -13.16 -7.54
C VAL A 81 -8.62 -12.59 -7.43
N LEU A 82 -8.88 -11.41 -7.99
CA LEU A 82 -10.26 -11.01 -8.29
C LEU A 82 -10.29 -10.39 -9.67
N ALA A 83 -11.08 -11.00 -10.55
CA ALA A 83 -11.14 -10.78 -11.99
C ALA A 83 -12.59 -10.56 -12.48
N ARG A 84 -12.76 -10.13 -13.74
CA ARG A 84 -14.07 -9.76 -14.30
C ARG A 84 -14.82 -11.00 -14.82
N THR A 85 -15.92 -11.36 -14.16
CA THR A 85 -16.81 -12.47 -14.57
C THR A 85 -17.99 -12.02 -15.43
N ASP A 86 -18.35 -10.73 -15.43
CA ASP A 86 -19.44 -10.21 -16.26
C ASP A 86 -18.88 -9.51 -17.52
N SER A 87 -19.29 -9.98 -18.70
CA SER A 87 -18.85 -9.44 -19.98
C SER A 87 -19.54 -8.14 -20.41
N ASP A 88 -20.69 -7.74 -19.83
CA ASP A 88 -21.30 -6.44 -20.14
C ASP A 88 -20.45 -5.31 -19.53
N PRO A 89 -19.85 -4.41 -20.34
CA PRO A 89 -19.09 -3.26 -19.82
C PRO A 89 -19.93 -2.30 -18.98
N LYS A 90 -21.27 -2.34 -19.09
CA LYS A 90 -22.20 -1.51 -18.30
C LYS A 90 -22.44 -2.05 -16.89
N THR A 91 -22.16 -3.32 -16.60
CA THR A 91 -22.40 -3.87 -15.26
C THR A 91 -21.62 -3.10 -14.20
N PRO A 92 -22.29 -2.58 -13.15
CA PRO A 92 -21.63 -1.83 -12.09
C PRO A 92 -20.46 -2.59 -11.46
N ALA A 93 -19.39 -1.88 -11.12
CA ALA A 93 -18.18 -2.48 -10.54
C ALA A 93 -18.37 -3.18 -9.18
N GLY A 94 -19.55 -3.08 -8.55
CA GLY A 94 -19.94 -3.87 -7.38
C GLY A 94 -20.58 -5.23 -7.70
N LYS A 95 -20.75 -5.57 -8.98
CA LYS A 95 -21.34 -6.84 -9.46
C LYS A 95 -20.52 -7.53 -10.57
N ALA A 96 -19.73 -6.79 -11.34
CA ALA A 96 -19.06 -7.33 -12.53
C ALA A 96 -17.85 -8.27 -12.27
N PHE A 97 -17.47 -8.48 -11.00
CA PHE A 97 -16.18 -9.06 -10.64
C PHE A 97 -16.32 -10.11 -9.52
N THR A 98 -15.57 -11.21 -9.63
CA THR A 98 -15.60 -12.34 -8.68
C THR A 98 -14.22 -12.61 -8.10
N ALA A 99 -14.19 -12.86 -6.78
CA ALA A 99 -13.00 -13.22 -6.04
C ALA A 99 -12.72 -14.73 -6.13
N PHE A 100 -11.46 -15.08 -6.31
CA PHE A 100 -10.94 -16.44 -6.40
C PHE A 100 -9.73 -16.60 -5.49
N ILE A 101 -9.56 -17.80 -4.95
CA ILE A 101 -8.30 -18.23 -4.35
C ILE A 101 -7.71 -19.25 -5.32
N VAL A 102 -6.47 -19.05 -5.76
CA VAL A 102 -5.82 -19.88 -6.77
C VAL A 102 -4.51 -20.43 -6.19
N ASP A 103 -4.35 -21.75 -6.20
CA ASP A 103 -3.17 -22.42 -5.64
C ASP A 103 -1.96 -22.14 -6.54
N GLY A 104 -0.80 -21.85 -5.95
CA GLY A 104 0.32 -21.20 -6.63
C GLY A 104 1.06 -22.07 -7.65
N ASP A 105 0.76 -23.36 -7.66
CA ASP A 105 1.22 -24.43 -8.53
C ASP A 105 0.18 -24.82 -9.60
N THR A 106 -0.99 -24.16 -9.64
CA THR A 106 -2.03 -24.38 -10.67
C THR A 106 -1.42 -24.28 -12.09
N PRO A 107 -1.63 -25.29 -12.95
CA PRO A 107 -1.15 -25.25 -14.33
C PRO A 107 -1.58 -23.98 -15.08
N GLY A 108 -0.65 -23.39 -15.82
CA GLY A 108 -0.86 -22.13 -16.55
C GLY A 108 -0.41 -20.86 -15.81
N ILE A 109 -0.11 -20.91 -14.50
CA ILE A 109 0.47 -19.76 -13.80
C ILE A 109 1.92 -19.52 -14.24
N ILE A 110 2.14 -18.49 -15.05
CA ILE A 110 3.48 -18.02 -15.43
C ILE A 110 3.93 -16.93 -14.46
N ARG A 111 4.97 -17.22 -13.67
CA ARG A 111 5.61 -16.25 -12.76
C ARG A 111 6.72 -15.50 -13.52
N GLY A 112 6.56 -14.19 -13.72
CA GLY A 112 7.51 -13.37 -14.46
C GLY A 112 8.88 -13.18 -13.81
N LYS A 113 9.74 -12.36 -14.42
CA LYS A 113 11.00 -11.91 -13.82
C LYS A 113 10.75 -11.07 -12.56
N LYS A 114 11.73 -11.00 -11.65
CA LYS A 114 11.75 -9.99 -10.57
C LYS A 114 12.03 -8.61 -11.17
N GLU A 115 11.16 -7.65 -10.90
CA GLU A 115 11.29 -6.27 -11.40
C GLU A 115 12.32 -5.45 -10.60
N LYS A 116 13.02 -4.53 -11.30
CA LYS A 116 14.08 -3.69 -10.73
C LYS A 116 13.53 -2.31 -10.36
N ASN A 117 12.97 -2.21 -9.15
CA ASN A 117 12.31 -1.00 -8.64
C ASN A 117 13.31 0.01 -8.01
N LEU A 118 12.93 1.29 -7.96
CA LEU A 118 13.74 2.38 -7.40
C LEU A 118 14.11 2.15 -5.92
N GLY A 119 13.14 1.72 -5.12
CA GLY A 119 13.29 1.32 -3.72
C GLY A 119 12.55 0.02 -3.40
N GLN A 120 12.60 -0.39 -2.13
CA GLN A 120 12.17 -1.73 -1.66
C GLN A 120 12.82 -2.88 -2.48
N ARG A 121 14.08 -2.68 -2.92
CA ARG A 121 14.83 -3.55 -3.86
C ARG A 121 14.95 -5.02 -3.38
N CYS A 122 14.90 -5.25 -2.07
CA CYS A 122 14.87 -6.58 -1.47
C CYS A 122 13.57 -7.35 -1.77
N ALA A 123 12.41 -6.68 -1.79
CA ALA A 123 11.13 -7.32 -2.06
C ALA A 123 11.11 -7.99 -3.43
N ASP A 124 10.51 -9.16 -3.52
CA ASP A 124 10.15 -9.76 -4.80
C ASP A 124 8.87 -9.09 -5.31
N THR A 125 8.90 -8.61 -6.55
CA THR A 125 7.77 -7.95 -7.23
C THR A 125 7.76 -8.42 -8.67
N ARG A 126 6.64 -8.97 -9.15
CA ARG A 126 6.56 -9.65 -10.45
C ARG A 126 5.28 -9.36 -11.22
N THR A 127 5.34 -9.68 -12.51
CA THR A 127 4.19 -9.82 -13.40
C THR A 127 3.67 -11.27 -13.31
N ILE A 128 2.35 -11.47 -13.26
CA ILE A 128 1.66 -12.77 -13.11
C ILE A 128 0.37 -12.76 -13.94
N THR A 129 0.02 -13.86 -14.59
CA THR A 129 -1.20 -13.94 -15.43
C THR A 129 -2.49 -14.03 -14.57
N SER A 130 -3.44 -13.08 -14.77
CA SER A 130 -4.84 -13.01 -14.25
C SER A 130 -5.43 -11.57 -14.37
N GLU A 131 -6.74 -11.36 -14.13
CA GLU A 131 -7.42 -10.03 -14.22
C GLU A 131 -8.06 -9.49 -12.91
N ASP A 132 -8.58 -8.24 -12.93
CA ASP A 132 -8.68 -7.16 -11.87
C ASP A 132 -10.12 -6.84 -11.36
N VAL A 133 -10.52 -6.09 -10.28
CA VAL A 133 -9.93 -5.41 -9.06
C VAL A 133 -10.92 -5.51 -7.84
N ALA A 134 -10.48 -5.86 -6.60
CA ALA A 134 -11.31 -5.90 -5.37
C ALA A 134 -11.18 -4.65 -4.47
N MET A 135 -12.25 -4.24 -3.76
CA MET A 135 -12.26 -2.97 -2.97
C MET A 135 -12.43 -3.09 -1.44
N GLY A 136 -13.08 -4.13 -0.91
CA GLY A 136 -13.45 -4.19 0.52
C GLY A 136 -12.29 -4.43 1.49
N ALA A 137 -11.28 -5.20 1.09
CA ALA A 137 -10.15 -5.57 1.96
C ALA A 137 -9.26 -4.37 2.37
N PHE A 138 -9.26 -3.29 1.59
CA PHE A 138 -8.35 -2.15 1.80
C PHE A 138 -8.58 -1.42 3.13
N ASP A 139 -9.78 -1.48 3.71
CA ASP A 139 -10.06 -0.81 4.98
C ASP A 139 -9.29 -1.47 6.15
N MET A 140 -9.00 -2.78 6.08
CA MET A 140 -8.11 -3.47 7.03
C MET A 140 -6.62 -3.34 6.68
N THR A 141 -6.26 -3.31 5.38
CA THR A 141 -4.84 -3.36 4.98
C THR A 141 -4.15 -2.00 5.04
N ARG A 142 -4.89 -0.92 4.80
CA ARG A 142 -4.35 0.45 4.77
C ARG A 142 -3.71 0.89 6.09
N PRO A 143 -4.30 0.68 7.30
CA PRO A 143 -3.62 1.01 8.55
C PRO A 143 -2.26 0.29 8.67
N GLY A 144 -2.21 -0.99 8.30
CA GLY A 144 -1.00 -1.80 8.19
C GLY A 144 -0.01 -1.34 7.11
N CYS A 145 -0.42 -0.49 6.16
CA CYS A 145 0.46 0.19 5.20
C CYS A 145 0.95 1.54 5.73
N CYS A 146 0.11 2.30 6.42
CA CYS A 146 0.45 3.61 6.98
C CYS A 146 1.51 3.49 8.09
N SER A 147 1.41 2.46 8.94
CA SER A 147 2.40 2.14 9.96
C SER A 147 3.79 1.88 9.40
N ARG A 148 3.88 1.19 8.25
CA ARG A 148 5.15 1.01 7.52
C ARG A 148 5.68 2.30 6.90
N SER A 149 4.80 3.22 6.49
CA SER A 149 5.16 4.51 5.91
C SER A 149 5.75 5.48 6.94
N PHE A 150 5.12 5.63 8.12
CA PHE A 150 5.67 6.45 9.21
C PHE A 150 6.79 5.74 9.97
N GLY A 151 6.82 4.40 10.00
CA GLY A 151 7.92 3.62 10.59
C GLY A 151 9.26 3.95 9.94
N THR A 152 9.30 4.09 8.61
CA THR A 152 10.49 4.54 7.87
C THR A 152 10.84 6.03 8.04
N CYS A 153 10.18 6.75 8.96
CA CYS A 153 10.51 8.13 9.34
C CYS A 153 11.04 8.27 10.78
N LEU A 154 10.97 7.21 11.61
CA LEU A 154 11.50 7.22 12.98
C LEU A 154 13.03 7.35 13.01
N GLU A 155 13.71 6.36 12.43
CA GLU A 155 15.17 6.31 12.37
C GLU A 155 15.79 7.58 11.70
N PRO A 156 15.27 8.10 10.57
CA PRO A 156 15.74 9.39 10.04
C PRO A 156 15.53 10.60 10.98
N LEU A 157 14.52 10.60 11.86
CA LEU A 157 14.34 11.66 12.85
C LEU A 157 15.41 11.55 13.94
N ASP A 158 15.61 10.36 14.50
CA ASP A 158 16.63 10.11 15.52
C ASP A 158 18.05 10.42 15.01
N GLU A 159 18.40 9.97 13.79
CA GLU A 159 19.69 10.28 13.16
C GLU A 159 19.86 11.78 12.86
N SER A 160 18.79 12.46 12.41
CA SER A 160 18.84 13.92 12.22
C SER A 160 19.06 14.66 13.54
N ALA A 161 18.41 14.20 14.62
CA ALA A 161 18.57 14.78 15.95
C ALA A 161 19.99 14.58 16.50
N LYS A 162 20.51 13.34 16.48
CA LYS A 162 21.89 13.02 16.90
C LYS A 162 22.91 13.86 16.14
N TYR A 163 22.87 13.81 14.82
CA TYR A 163 23.78 14.57 13.97
C TYR A 163 23.66 16.10 14.20
N SER A 164 22.46 16.61 14.53
CA SER A 164 22.28 18.04 14.83
C SER A 164 22.99 18.50 16.11
N LEU A 165 23.21 17.59 17.07
CA LEU A 165 23.93 17.82 18.32
C LEU A 165 25.45 17.59 18.15
N GLU A 166 25.87 16.68 17.28
CA GLU A 166 27.28 16.42 17.00
C GLU A 166 27.90 17.49 16.09
N ARG A 167 27.21 17.83 14.99
CA ARG A 167 27.75 18.73 13.97
C ARG A 167 27.74 20.18 14.45
N LYS A 168 28.90 20.84 14.29
CA LYS A 168 29.05 22.28 14.55
C LYS A 168 29.27 23.08 13.26
N THR A 169 28.64 24.25 13.16
CA THR A 169 28.88 25.28 12.14
C THR A 169 28.72 26.66 12.77
N PHE A 170 29.44 27.67 12.26
CA PHE A 170 29.41 29.04 12.80
C PHE A 170 29.63 29.13 14.32
N GLY A 171 30.53 28.30 14.85
CA GLY A 171 30.91 28.26 16.27
C GLY A 171 29.97 27.47 17.20
N THR A 172 28.80 27.02 16.74
CA THR A 172 27.79 26.35 17.58
C THR A 172 27.31 25.02 16.98
N GLN A 173 26.64 24.18 17.77
CA GLN A 173 25.95 22.97 17.28
C GLN A 173 24.81 23.37 16.35
N ILE A 174 24.57 22.62 15.28
CA ILE A 174 23.53 23.02 14.30
C ILE A 174 22.11 22.93 14.86
N ALA A 175 21.88 22.15 15.93
CA ALA A 175 20.67 22.16 16.74
C ALA A 175 20.34 23.54 17.37
N ASN A 176 21.29 24.47 17.46
CA ASN A 176 21.07 25.82 17.98
C ASN A 176 20.64 26.82 16.89
N HIS A 177 20.68 26.44 15.61
CA HIS A 177 20.18 27.27 14.53
C HIS A 177 18.66 27.12 14.40
N GLN A 178 17.90 28.22 14.54
CA GLN A 178 16.43 28.22 14.54
C GLN A 178 15.81 27.48 13.34
N ALA A 179 16.41 27.61 12.16
CA ALA A 179 15.96 26.91 10.95
C ALA A 179 16.01 25.36 11.08
N VAL A 180 16.99 24.82 11.83
CA VAL A 180 17.12 23.39 12.11
C VAL A 180 16.11 22.96 13.17
N GLN A 181 15.90 23.80 14.19
CA GLN A 181 14.90 23.56 15.24
C GLN A 181 13.48 23.47 14.66
N PHE A 182 13.11 24.36 13.73
CA PHE A 182 11.82 24.33 13.06
C PHE A 182 11.64 23.06 12.20
N MET A 183 12.68 22.60 11.50
CA MET A 183 12.64 21.33 10.77
C MET A 183 12.41 20.15 11.71
N LEU A 184 13.19 20.02 12.78
CA LEU A 184 13.05 18.93 13.76
C LEU A 184 11.68 18.95 14.48
N ALA A 185 11.14 20.14 14.77
CA ALA A 185 9.81 20.28 15.36
C ALA A 185 8.70 19.84 14.37
N ASP A 186 8.74 20.33 13.13
CA ASP A 186 7.78 19.93 12.09
C ASP A 186 7.89 18.42 11.77
N MET A 187 9.09 17.83 11.80
CA MET A 187 9.29 16.38 11.65
C MET A 187 8.52 15.62 12.73
N ALA A 188 8.67 16.01 13.99
CA ALA A 188 7.97 15.38 15.12
C ALA A 188 6.45 15.57 15.03
N ILE A 189 5.96 16.79 14.75
CA ILE A 189 4.53 17.08 14.60
C ILE A 189 3.90 16.20 13.51
N ASN A 190 4.53 16.11 12.33
CA ASN A 190 4.01 15.28 11.24
C ASN A 190 4.04 13.78 11.59
N LEU A 191 5.10 13.31 12.25
CA LEU A 191 5.23 11.91 12.68
C LEU A 191 4.15 11.50 13.69
N GLU A 192 3.90 12.32 14.72
CA GLU A 192 2.85 12.05 15.72
C GLU A 192 1.46 12.08 15.09
N MET A 193 1.17 13.08 14.25
CA MET A 193 -0.10 13.14 13.52
C MET A 193 -0.32 11.92 12.60
N ALA A 194 0.75 11.40 11.98
CA ALA A 194 0.69 10.16 11.18
C ALA A 194 0.31 8.94 12.03
N ARG A 195 0.90 8.84 13.23
CA ARG A 195 0.70 7.75 14.17
C ARG A 195 -0.73 7.77 14.72
N LEU A 196 -1.19 8.94 15.20
CA LEU A 196 -2.53 9.14 15.75
C LEU A 196 -3.64 8.82 14.73
N VAL A 197 -3.55 9.33 13.49
CA VAL A 197 -4.58 9.05 12.47
C VAL A 197 -4.58 7.58 12.02
N THR A 198 -3.41 6.93 12.02
CA THR A 198 -3.31 5.50 11.70
C THR A 198 -3.90 4.64 12.82
N TYR A 199 -3.63 4.96 14.09
CA TYR A 199 -4.22 4.26 15.22
C TYR A 199 -5.73 4.47 15.28
N LYS A 200 -6.25 5.68 15.05
CA LYS A 200 -7.70 5.91 14.90
C LYS A 200 -8.31 5.02 13.80
N ALA A 201 -7.68 4.96 12.63
CA ALA A 201 -8.14 4.10 11.54
C ALA A 201 -8.08 2.59 11.86
N ALA A 202 -7.12 2.14 12.68
CA ALA A 202 -7.03 0.76 13.17
C ALA A 202 -8.12 0.46 14.22
N THR A 203 -8.25 1.31 15.25
CA THR A 203 -9.29 1.19 16.28
C THR A 203 -10.70 1.16 15.70
N ASP A 204 -10.95 1.88 14.60
CA ASP A 204 -12.24 1.79 13.90
C ASP A 204 -12.46 0.42 13.21
N VAL A 205 -11.41 -0.20 12.65
CA VAL A 205 -11.48 -1.58 12.12
C VAL A 205 -11.73 -2.58 13.25
N ASP A 206 -11.03 -2.46 14.37
CA ASP A 206 -11.18 -3.36 15.53
C ASP A 206 -12.60 -3.27 16.13
N ASN A 207 -13.14 -2.05 16.22
CA ASN A 207 -14.54 -1.79 16.63
C ASN A 207 -15.58 -2.17 15.54
N ARG A 208 -15.15 -2.70 14.39
CA ARG A 208 -15.99 -3.03 13.22
C ARG A 208 -16.77 -1.84 12.65
N VAL A 209 -16.32 -0.62 12.93
CA VAL A 209 -16.81 0.63 12.34
C VAL A 209 -16.21 0.77 10.94
N ARG A 210 -16.94 1.40 10.02
CA ARG A 210 -16.49 1.61 8.65
C ARG A 210 -15.32 2.62 8.59
N SER A 211 -14.09 2.12 8.69
CA SER A 211 -12.88 2.94 8.74
C SER A 211 -12.52 3.65 7.42
N SER A 212 -13.23 3.40 6.31
CA SER A 212 -12.88 3.87 4.95
C SER A 212 -12.43 5.34 4.86
N TYR A 213 -13.03 6.22 5.66
CA TYR A 213 -12.68 7.65 5.74
C TYR A 213 -11.31 7.86 6.37
N TYR A 214 -11.14 7.54 7.66
CA TYR A 214 -9.86 7.71 8.37
C TYR A 214 -8.74 6.84 7.79
N ALA A 215 -9.04 5.65 7.25
CA ALA A 215 -8.07 4.81 6.56
C ALA A 215 -7.55 5.46 5.25
N SER A 216 -8.39 6.17 4.51
CA SER A 216 -7.94 6.98 3.35
C SER A 216 -7.22 8.26 3.78
N ILE A 217 -7.62 8.92 4.88
CA ILE A 217 -6.88 10.07 5.42
C ILE A 217 -5.48 9.64 5.88
N ALA A 218 -5.37 8.57 6.66
CA ALA A 218 -4.09 8.01 7.11
C ALA A 218 -3.21 7.63 5.90
N LYS A 219 -3.76 6.95 4.88
CA LYS A 219 -3.01 6.57 3.68
C LYS A 219 -2.62 7.76 2.79
N CYS A 220 -3.40 8.84 2.80
CA CYS A 220 -3.03 10.10 2.16
C CYS A 220 -1.90 10.77 2.95
N PHE A 221 -2.12 11.04 4.24
CA PHE A 221 -1.22 11.81 5.09
C PHE A 221 0.12 11.09 5.29
N ALA A 222 0.14 9.82 5.72
CA ALA A 222 1.36 9.06 5.98
C ALA A 222 2.24 8.81 4.72
N ALA A 223 1.68 8.97 3.52
CA ALA A 223 2.43 8.90 2.26
C ALA A 223 2.84 10.29 1.72
N ASP A 224 2.12 11.36 2.06
CA ASP A 224 2.40 12.73 1.61
C ASP A 224 3.30 13.50 2.60
N ILE A 225 3.40 13.07 3.86
CA ILE A 225 4.38 13.56 4.86
C ILE A 225 5.82 13.57 4.33
N TRP A 226 6.18 12.61 3.48
CA TRP A 226 7.51 12.59 2.86
C TRP A 226 7.62 13.55 1.67
N LEU A 227 6.53 13.85 0.97
CA LEU A 227 6.49 14.90 -0.07
C LEU A 227 6.55 16.30 0.55
N ILE A 228 5.98 16.49 1.75
CA ILE A 228 6.03 17.74 2.51
C ILE A 228 7.29 17.78 3.40
N LYS A 229 8.44 17.90 2.71
CA LYS A 229 9.75 18.40 3.19
C LYS A 229 10.48 17.67 4.33
N GLN A 230 9.85 17.08 5.33
CA GLN A 230 10.41 17.20 6.69
C GLN A 230 11.53 16.24 7.13
N PRO A 231 11.45 14.90 7.05
CA PRO A 231 12.57 14.09 7.59
C PRO A 231 13.80 14.13 6.68
N LEU A 232 13.68 13.53 5.49
CA LEU A 232 14.84 13.08 4.74
C LEU A 232 15.60 14.19 3.99
N MET A 233 14.91 15.29 3.65
CA MET A 233 15.57 16.44 3.01
C MET A 233 16.38 17.25 4.03
N PRO A 234 15.85 17.60 5.22
CA PRO A 234 16.65 18.01 6.36
C PRO A 234 17.79 17.05 6.72
N THR A 235 17.60 15.72 6.84
CA THR A 235 18.76 14.82 7.09
C THR A 235 19.84 14.99 6.01
N ARG A 236 19.45 15.14 4.74
CA ARG A 236 20.36 15.42 3.62
C ARG A 236 20.99 16.81 3.62
N SER A 237 20.27 17.84 4.04
CA SER A 237 20.78 19.22 4.13
C SER A 237 21.68 19.43 5.35
N LEU A 238 21.43 18.70 6.45
CA LEU A 238 22.24 18.70 7.67
C LEU A 238 23.54 17.91 7.43
N ALA A 239 23.44 16.68 6.94
CA ALA A 239 24.60 15.85 6.60
C ALA A 239 25.35 16.31 5.33
N GLY A 240 24.72 17.16 4.51
CA GLY A 240 25.26 17.65 3.25
C GLY A 240 25.57 16.50 2.27
N GLY A 241 26.72 16.59 1.61
CA GLY A 241 27.15 15.60 0.63
C GLY A 241 27.26 14.16 1.15
N ALA A 242 27.43 13.96 2.47
CA ALA A 242 27.52 12.62 3.06
C ALA A 242 26.24 11.79 2.81
N ALA A 243 25.05 12.39 2.97
CA ALA A 243 23.78 11.70 2.75
C ALA A 243 23.37 11.55 1.27
N PHE A 244 24.26 11.90 0.33
CA PHE A 244 24.18 11.49 -1.08
C PHE A 244 24.94 10.18 -1.36
N ASN A 245 25.86 9.78 -0.47
CA ASN A 245 26.62 8.53 -0.57
C ASN A 245 25.78 7.33 -0.10
N THR A 246 25.90 6.20 -0.80
CA THR A 246 25.26 4.92 -0.48
C THR A 246 25.71 4.28 0.84
N GLU A 247 26.83 4.74 1.42
CA GLU A 247 27.28 4.34 2.76
C GLU A 247 26.35 4.81 3.89
N TYR A 248 25.49 5.81 3.64
CA TYR A 248 24.52 6.30 4.62
C TYR A 248 23.11 5.75 4.31
N PRO A 249 22.38 5.18 5.31
CA PRO A 249 21.12 4.47 5.10
C PRO A 249 19.99 5.35 4.53
N VAL A 250 20.12 6.67 4.66
CA VAL A 250 19.21 7.66 4.08
C VAL A 250 19.21 7.74 2.55
N GLU A 251 20.15 7.09 1.83
CA GLU A 251 20.14 7.10 0.36
C GLU A 251 18.86 6.50 -0.24
N GLY A 252 18.51 5.27 0.18
CA GLY A 252 17.49 4.44 -0.47
C GLY A 252 16.05 4.71 -0.03
N LEU A 253 15.86 5.42 1.09
CA LEU A 253 14.55 5.76 1.64
C LEU A 253 13.60 6.56 0.70
N PRO A 254 14.05 7.47 -0.20
CA PRO A 254 13.18 8.12 -1.19
C PRO A 254 12.47 7.13 -2.09
N GLY A 255 13.16 6.07 -2.51
CA GLY A 255 12.59 5.03 -3.38
C GLY A 255 11.51 4.24 -2.65
N CYS A 256 11.74 3.90 -1.38
CA CYS A 256 10.76 3.21 -0.54
C CYS A 256 9.53 4.09 -0.27
N GLN A 257 9.75 5.37 0.05
CA GLN A 257 8.68 6.35 0.28
C GLN A 257 7.84 6.59 -0.97
N LYS A 258 8.47 6.70 -2.15
CA LYS A 258 7.73 6.92 -3.40
C LYS A 258 6.79 5.76 -3.74
N SER A 259 7.12 4.53 -3.34
CA SER A 259 6.21 3.38 -3.49
C SER A 259 4.92 3.52 -2.67
N TYR A 260 4.98 3.99 -1.41
CA TYR A 260 3.78 4.21 -0.57
C TYR A 260 2.79 5.23 -1.17
N GLN A 261 3.26 6.14 -2.03
CA GLN A 261 2.41 7.11 -2.74
C GLN A 261 1.65 6.51 -3.92
N ILE A 262 2.02 5.31 -4.38
CA ILE A 262 1.52 4.68 -5.61
C ILE A 262 0.65 3.46 -5.30
N TYR A 263 1.14 2.50 -4.49
CA TYR A 263 0.43 1.24 -4.22
C TYR A 263 -0.62 1.37 -3.09
N GLU A 264 -1.52 0.38 -2.95
CA GLU A 264 -2.70 0.41 -2.05
C GLU A 264 -3.59 1.66 -2.23
N GLY A 265 -3.60 2.19 -3.46
CA GLY A 265 -4.30 3.39 -3.88
C GLY A 265 -3.42 4.64 -3.81
N ASN A 266 -3.16 5.21 -4.99
CA ASN A 266 -2.48 6.48 -5.20
C ASN A 266 -3.14 7.62 -4.39
N ILE A 267 -2.35 8.58 -3.90
CA ILE A 267 -2.81 9.78 -3.17
C ILE A 267 -4.02 10.45 -3.85
N ALA A 268 -4.04 10.57 -5.18
CA ALA A 268 -5.18 11.14 -5.92
C ALA A 268 -6.48 10.31 -5.74
N ILE A 269 -6.37 8.99 -5.65
CA ILE A 269 -7.50 8.08 -5.38
C ILE A 269 -7.95 8.21 -3.92
N GLN A 270 -7.02 8.33 -2.97
CA GLN A 270 -7.37 8.56 -1.56
C GLN A 270 -8.15 9.86 -1.40
N ARG A 271 -7.71 10.96 -2.05
CA ARG A 271 -8.42 12.24 -2.09
C ARG A 271 -9.85 12.10 -2.65
N MET A 272 -10.04 11.36 -3.74
CA MET A 272 -11.38 11.07 -4.27
C MET A 272 -12.26 10.26 -3.29
N VAL A 273 -11.70 9.30 -2.55
CA VAL A 273 -12.45 8.54 -1.52
C VAL A 273 -12.85 9.44 -0.36
N ILE A 274 -11.92 10.27 0.15
CA ILE A 274 -12.19 11.23 1.24
C ILE A 274 -13.31 12.18 0.84
N SER A 275 -13.23 12.82 -0.34
CA SER A 275 -14.28 13.73 -0.82
C SER A 275 -15.62 13.03 -1.00
N ARG A 276 -15.65 11.80 -1.54
CA ARG A 276 -16.89 11.04 -1.71
C ARG A 276 -17.56 10.70 -0.37
N MET A 277 -16.78 10.33 0.65
CA MET A 277 -17.29 10.05 1.99
C MET A 277 -17.78 11.34 2.67
N MET A 278 -17.02 12.44 2.56
CA MET A 278 -17.38 13.75 3.12
C MET A 278 -18.69 14.28 2.51
N PHE A 279 -18.85 14.26 1.19
CA PHE A 279 -20.09 14.69 0.53
C PHE A 279 -21.27 13.75 0.84
N GLY A 280 -21.02 12.44 0.96
CA GLY A 280 -22.04 11.48 1.39
C GLY A 280 -22.53 11.73 2.82
N HIS A 281 -21.62 12.05 3.74
CA HIS A 281 -21.97 12.42 5.12
C HIS A 281 -22.72 13.75 5.15
N LEU A 282 -22.21 14.79 4.48
CA LEU A 282 -22.85 16.10 4.36
C LEU A 282 -24.30 16.03 3.84
N ALA A 283 -24.55 15.19 2.83
CA ALA A 283 -25.90 14.95 2.30
C ALA A 283 -26.86 14.25 3.28
N SER A 284 -26.35 13.62 4.35
CA SER A 284 -27.13 12.92 5.36
C SER A 284 -27.28 13.67 6.70
N THR A 285 -26.33 14.55 7.05
CA THR A 285 -26.27 15.25 8.35
C THR A 285 -26.27 16.77 8.27
N GLY A 286 -26.12 17.35 7.06
CA GLY A 286 -25.98 18.80 6.89
C GLY A 286 -24.65 19.38 7.38
N THR A 287 -23.68 18.55 7.76
CA THR A 287 -22.35 18.97 8.24
C THR A 287 -21.22 18.16 7.61
N CYS A 288 -20.01 18.73 7.56
CA CYS A 288 -18.79 18.01 7.15
C CYS A 288 -18.02 17.38 8.33
N ARG A 289 -18.56 17.45 9.57
CA ARG A 289 -17.92 16.90 10.77
C ARG A 289 -18.22 15.40 10.91
N VAL A 290 -17.23 14.57 10.60
CA VAL A 290 -17.24 13.10 10.70
C VAL A 290 -16.53 12.63 11.97
#